data_AF-A0A533YTZ2-F1
#
_entry.id   AF-A0A533YTZ2-F1
#
_cell.length_a   1.000
_cell.length_b   1.000
_cell.length_c   1.000
_cell.angle_alpha   90.00
_cell.angle_beta   90.00
_cell.angle_gamma   90.00
#
_symmetry.space_group_name_H-M   'P 1'
#
loop_
_entity.id
_entity.type
_entity.pdbx_description
1 polymer ?
#
loop_
_entity_poly.entity_id
_entity_poly.type
_entity_poly.pdbx_seq_one_letter_code
_entity_poly.pdbx_strand_id
1 'polypeptide(L)'
;MEPALAAVITNEPTGFNGYNWGARISEYSSLKLVSDPAIAHPLPDVAVYENPGEVFTLNGVTFGKIQYRFYKDQLGGIQLTFEGRENREKLRQWIEERYGKVPLPERRQKNIEWHGKSTVINLGYDIITKQGRLWFIYLLLTPFDNSTTDTSGY
;
A
#
# COMPACT_ATOMS: atom_id res chain seq x y z
N MET A 1 -24.50 -8.32 -11.95
CA MET A 1 -23.03 -8.19 -11.95
C MET A 1 -22.64 -8.34 -10.49
N GLU A 2 -21.97 -9.44 -10.12
CA GLU A 2 -21.53 -9.61 -8.74
C GLU A 2 -20.45 -8.57 -8.42
N PRO A 3 -20.48 -7.92 -7.25
CA PRO A 3 -19.45 -6.96 -6.88
C PRO A 3 -18.10 -7.66 -6.78
N ALA A 4 -17.05 -6.92 -7.11
CA ALA A 4 -15.68 -7.34 -6.90
C ALA A 4 -15.48 -7.79 -5.44
N LEU A 5 -15.13 -9.05 -5.21
CA LEU A 5 -14.89 -9.57 -3.86
C LEU A 5 -13.41 -9.43 -3.52
N ALA A 6 -13.08 -8.56 -2.56
CA ALA A 6 -11.72 -8.52 -2.01
C ALA A 6 -11.34 -9.88 -1.41
N ALA A 7 -10.06 -10.25 -1.52
CA ALA A 7 -9.55 -11.45 -0.87
C ALA A 7 -9.46 -11.25 0.65
N VAL A 8 -9.58 -12.33 1.42
CA VAL A 8 -9.42 -12.27 2.88
C VAL A 8 -7.96 -12.47 3.25
N ILE A 9 -7.42 -11.60 4.10
CA ILE A 9 -6.08 -11.77 4.66
C ILE A 9 -6.09 -12.92 5.69
N THR A 10 -5.26 -13.95 5.48
CA THR A 10 -5.15 -15.10 6.39
C THR A 10 -4.06 -14.96 7.44
N ASN A 11 -3.08 -14.07 7.21
CA ASN A 11 -1.97 -13.82 8.12
C ASN A 11 -1.67 -12.31 8.16
N GLU A 12 -2.37 -11.58 9.02
CA GLU A 12 -2.36 -10.13 8.99
C GLU A 12 -1.02 -9.54 9.43
N PRO A 13 -0.40 -8.65 8.62
CA PRO A 13 0.91 -8.11 8.95
C PRO A 13 0.79 -7.05 10.06
N THR A 14 1.73 -7.06 11.00
CA THR A 14 1.84 -6.02 12.05
C THR A 14 2.67 -4.81 11.60
N GLY A 15 3.16 -4.83 10.37
CA GLY A 15 4.08 -3.86 9.80
C GLY A 15 4.60 -4.32 8.44
N PHE A 16 5.53 -3.57 7.89
CA PHE A 16 6.21 -3.90 6.64
C PHE A 16 7.68 -3.50 6.70
N ASN A 17 8.57 -4.41 6.32
CA ASN A 17 10.02 -4.17 6.21
C ASN A 17 10.67 -3.51 7.45
N GLY A 18 10.29 -3.93 8.66
CA GLY A 18 10.81 -3.38 9.91
C GLY A 18 10.12 -2.11 10.41
N TYR A 19 9.20 -1.55 9.62
CA TYR A 19 8.33 -0.45 10.03
C TYR A 19 7.00 -1.02 10.57
N ASN A 20 6.67 -0.75 11.83
CA ASN A 20 5.53 -1.35 12.52
C ASN A 20 4.34 -0.41 12.53
N TRP A 21 3.13 -0.95 12.40
CA TRP A 21 1.92 -0.14 12.51
C TRP A 21 1.84 0.54 13.88
N GLY A 22 1.45 1.81 13.88
CA GLY A 22 1.31 2.60 15.10
C GLY A 22 2.63 3.13 15.70
N ALA A 23 3.78 2.71 15.18
CA ALA A 23 5.07 3.25 15.59
C ALA A 23 5.15 4.75 15.27
N ARG A 24 5.79 5.50 16.17
CA ARG A 24 5.91 6.96 16.04
C ARG A 24 6.98 7.34 15.06
N ILE A 25 6.83 8.47 14.36
CA ILE A 25 7.86 8.98 13.46
C ILE A 25 9.22 9.19 14.17
N SER A 26 9.20 9.55 15.46
CA SER A 26 10.39 9.70 16.29
C SER A 26 11.23 8.43 16.43
N GLU A 27 10.65 7.26 16.18
CA GLU A 27 11.35 5.97 16.21
C GLU A 27 12.17 5.71 14.94
N TYR A 28 11.95 6.50 13.87
CA TYR A 28 12.57 6.32 12.56
C TYR A 28 13.40 7.53 12.13
N SER A 29 14.59 7.68 12.70
CA SER A 29 15.48 8.83 12.47
C SER A 29 15.98 8.99 11.02
N SER A 30 15.98 7.91 10.25
CA SER A 30 16.34 7.88 8.83
C SER A 30 15.28 8.55 7.94
N LEU A 31 14.01 8.54 8.37
CA LEU A 31 12.91 9.09 7.59
C LEU A 31 12.99 10.62 7.52
N LYS A 32 12.75 11.14 6.32
CA LYS A 32 12.70 12.58 6.02
C LYS A 32 11.34 12.94 5.46
N LEU A 33 10.79 14.04 5.95
CA LEU A 33 9.51 14.57 5.50
C LEU A 33 9.60 14.91 4.00
N VAL A 34 8.64 14.41 3.23
CA VAL A 34 8.51 14.72 1.82
C VAL A 34 7.76 16.03 1.69
N SER A 35 8.41 17.05 1.12
CA SER A 35 7.83 18.37 0.88
C SER A 35 7.21 18.53 -0.51
N ASP A 36 7.08 17.45 -1.27
CA ASP A 36 6.57 17.48 -2.64
C ASP A 36 5.04 17.75 -2.65
N PRO A 37 4.60 18.89 -3.20
CA PRO A 37 3.19 19.25 -3.27
C PRO A 37 2.36 18.27 -4.11
N ALA A 38 2.97 17.52 -5.02
CA ALA A 38 2.27 16.51 -5.83
C ALA A 38 2.02 15.20 -5.07
N ILE A 39 2.73 14.99 -3.95
CA ILE A 39 2.64 13.78 -3.11
C ILE A 39 1.73 14.02 -1.91
N ALA A 40 1.71 15.26 -1.44
CA ALA A 40 0.69 15.75 -0.53
C ALA A 40 -0.62 15.92 -1.31
N HIS A 41 -1.43 14.87 -1.39
CA HIS A 41 -2.84 15.11 -1.10
C HIS A 41 -2.86 15.43 0.40
N PRO A 42 -2.98 16.70 0.81
CA PRO A 42 -2.90 17.05 2.22
C PRO A 42 -4.19 16.54 2.87
N LEU A 43 -4.17 15.28 3.27
CA LEU A 43 -5.15 14.77 4.18
C LEU A 43 -4.81 15.38 5.55
N PRO A 44 -5.80 15.95 6.26
CA PRO A 44 -5.57 16.51 7.58
C PRO A 44 -4.82 15.52 8.47
N ASP A 45 -3.81 16.01 9.17
CA ASP A 45 -2.96 15.26 10.10
C ASP A 45 -2.16 14.09 9.47
N VAL A 46 -2.04 14.02 8.13
CA VAL A 46 -1.17 13.04 7.46
C VAL A 46 0.11 13.70 6.97
N ALA A 47 1.24 13.19 7.46
CA ALA A 47 2.56 13.51 6.97
C ALA A 47 3.15 12.33 6.17
N VAL A 48 3.84 12.63 5.07
CA VAL A 48 4.47 11.64 4.19
C VAL A 48 5.98 11.73 4.34
N TYR A 49 6.62 10.59 4.54
CA TYR A 49 8.06 10.47 4.72
C TYR A 49 8.67 9.49 3.73
N GLU A 50 9.94 9.71 3.41
CA GLU A 50 10.77 8.82 2.60
C GLU A 50 12.08 8.56 3.34
N ASN A 51 12.69 7.41 3.12
CA ASN A 51 14.04 7.12 3.58
C ASN A 51 15.03 7.41 2.44
N PRO A 52 15.86 8.46 2.53
CA PRO A 52 16.75 8.83 1.44
C PRO A 52 17.76 7.70 1.13
N GLY A 53 17.78 7.25 -0.12
CA GLY A 53 18.69 6.19 -0.57
C GLY A 53 18.23 4.77 -0.22
N GLU A 54 17.03 4.59 0.32
CA GLU A 54 16.46 3.25 0.49
C GLU A 54 16.18 2.62 -0.88
N VAL A 55 16.92 1.56 -1.19
CA VAL A 55 16.63 0.66 -2.30
C VAL A 55 16.04 -0.60 -1.71
N PHE A 56 14.80 -0.88 -2.07
CA PHE A 56 14.09 -2.06 -1.59
C PHE A 56 13.71 -2.96 -2.76
N THR A 57 13.96 -4.24 -2.59
CA THR A 57 13.60 -5.29 -3.55
C THR A 57 12.76 -6.35 -2.85
N LEU A 58 11.63 -6.71 -3.46
CA LEU A 58 10.72 -7.74 -2.96
C LEU A 58 10.35 -8.69 -4.08
N ASN A 59 10.55 -9.99 -3.87
CA ASN A 59 10.27 -11.02 -4.89
C ASN A 59 10.87 -10.70 -6.28
N GLY A 60 12.11 -10.18 -6.28
CA GLY A 60 12.80 -9.75 -7.50
C GLY A 60 12.29 -8.45 -8.14
N VAL A 61 11.37 -7.73 -7.49
CA VAL A 61 10.86 -6.42 -7.91
C VAL A 61 11.56 -5.32 -7.13
N THR A 62 12.30 -4.46 -7.83
CA THR A 62 12.90 -3.25 -7.24
C THR A 62 11.91 -2.10 -7.30
N PHE A 63 11.69 -1.43 -6.16
CA PHE A 63 10.79 -0.29 -6.08
C PHE A 63 11.54 1.01 -6.32
N GLY A 64 10.95 1.91 -7.12
CA GLY A 64 11.54 3.21 -7.41
C GLY A 64 11.32 4.22 -6.28
N LYS A 65 10.30 4.02 -5.46
CA LYS A 65 9.97 4.90 -4.33
C LYS A 65 9.16 4.15 -3.27
N ILE A 66 9.45 4.42 -2.00
CA ILE A 66 8.69 3.95 -0.84
C ILE A 66 8.31 5.14 0.01
N GLN A 67 7.02 5.29 0.31
CA GLN A 67 6.49 6.41 1.06
C GLN A 67 5.76 5.90 2.29
N TYR A 68 6.11 6.48 3.43
CA TYR A 68 5.55 6.16 4.73
C TYR A 68 4.59 7.27 5.14
N ARG A 69 3.33 6.91 5.41
CA ARG A 69 2.28 7.84 5.79
C ARG A 69 2.00 7.71 7.28
N PHE A 70 2.19 8.82 7.98
CA PHE A 70 1.96 8.93 9.41
C PHE A 70 0.72 9.78 9.62
N TYR A 71 -0.29 9.22 10.29
CA TYR A 71 -1.46 9.94 10.76
C TYR A 71 -1.28 10.25 12.24
N LYS A 72 -1.37 11.52 12.64
CA LYS A 72 -1.12 11.96 14.02
C LYS A 72 0.19 11.38 14.59
N ASP A 73 1.26 11.51 13.81
CA ASP A 73 2.61 11.01 14.09
C ASP A 73 2.78 9.49 14.21
N GLN A 74 1.77 8.69 13.88
CA GLN A 74 1.82 7.23 13.93
C GLN A 74 1.72 6.60 12.54
N LEU A 75 2.56 5.59 12.26
CA LEU A 75 2.59 4.94 10.96
C LEU A 75 1.27 4.21 10.68
N GLY A 76 0.61 4.61 9.60
CA GLY A 76 -0.68 4.08 9.17
C GLY A 76 -0.73 3.60 7.72
N GLY A 77 0.29 3.90 6.91
CA GLY A 77 0.34 3.40 5.54
C GLY A 77 1.72 3.39 4.93
N ILE A 78 1.97 2.43 4.05
CA ILE A 78 3.18 2.35 3.23
C ILE A 78 2.78 2.17 1.78
N GLN A 79 3.29 3.03 0.92
CA GLN A 79 3.10 2.98 -0.52
C GLN A 79 4.43 2.67 -1.19
N LEU A 80 4.47 1.61 -2.00
CA LEU A 80 5.62 1.27 -2.84
C LEU A 80 5.26 1.46 -4.31
N THR A 81 6.14 2.11 -5.07
CA THR A 81 5.96 2.35 -6.50
C THR A 81 6.89 1.44 -7.30
N PHE A 82 6.33 0.73 -8.28
CA PHE A 82 7.07 -0.17 -9.17
C PHE A 82 6.66 0.08 -10.63
N GLU A 83 7.47 -0.40 -11.57
CA GLU A 83 7.18 -0.33 -13.00
C GLU A 83 7.01 -1.72 -13.60
N GLY A 84 6.14 -1.84 -14.59
CA GLY A 84 6.03 -3.03 -15.43
C GLY A 84 4.99 -4.04 -14.94
N ARG A 85 4.24 -4.57 -15.90
CA ARG A 85 3.19 -5.56 -15.67
C ARG A 85 3.73 -6.88 -15.10
N GLU A 86 4.93 -7.28 -15.50
CA GLU A 86 5.57 -8.49 -14.97
C GLU A 86 5.81 -8.38 -13.45
N ASN A 87 6.26 -7.20 -13.00
CA ASN A 87 6.47 -6.93 -11.58
C ASN A 87 5.15 -6.94 -10.80
N ARG A 88 4.06 -6.44 -11.40
CA ARG A 88 2.72 -6.59 -10.82
C ARG A 88 2.37 -8.06 -10.58
N GLU A 89 2.63 -8.94 -11.54
CA GLU A 89 2.32 -10.36 -11.40
C GLU A 89 3.20 -11.05 -10.34
N LYS A 90 4.50 -10.72 -10.29
CA LYS A 90 5.40 -11.19 -9.23
C LYS A 90 4.92 -10.75 -7.84
N LEU A 91 4.50 -9.50 -7.69
CA LEU A 91 3.96 -9.00 -6.42
C LEU A 91 2.63 -9.67 -6.08
N ARG A 92 1.71 -9.82 -7.03
CA ARG A 92 0.44 -10.53 -6.80
C ARG A 92 0.68 -11.95 -6.27
N GLN A 93 1.58 -12.72 -6.91
CA GLN A 93 1.93 -14.07 -6.46
C GLN A 93 2.50 -14.06 -5.04
N TRP A 94 3.43 -13.16 -4.75
CA TRP A 94 4.03 -13.02 -3.42
C TRP A 94 3.00 -12.66 -2.34
N ILE A 95 2.02 -11.78 -2.65
CA ILE A 95 0.93 -11.43 -1.73
C ILE A 95 0.01 -12.64 -1.54
N GLU A 96 -0.35 -13.34 -2.61
CA GLU A 96 -1.21 -14.52 -2.54
C GLU A 96 -0.63 -15.65 -1.68
N GLU A 97 0.68 -15.87 -1.78
CA GLU A 97 1.40 -16.88 -1.00
C GLU A 97 1.43 -16.55 0.50
N ARG A 98 1.46 -15.26 0.86
CA ARG A 98 1.62 -14.81 2.26
C ARG A 98 0.32 -14.48 2.95
N TYR A 99 -0.61 -13.88 2.22
CA TYR A 99 -1.81 -13.26 2.78
C TYR A 99 -3.09 -13.90 2.30
N GLY A 100 -3.06 -14.79 1.30
CA GLY A 100 -4.23 -15.51 0.84
C GLY A 100 -4.54 -15.29 -0.64
N LYS A 101 -5.15 -16.29 -1.28
CA LYS A 101 -5.40 -16.28 -2.71
C LYS A 101 -6.54 -15.35 -3.08
N VAL A 102 -6.39 -14.70 -4.23
CA VAL A 102 -7.42 -13.88 -4.85
C VAL A 102 -8.21 -14.72 -5.84
N PRO A 103 -9.55 -14.61 -5.88
CA PRO A 103 -10.36 -15.29 -6.90
C PRO A 103 -9.94 -14.90 -8.32
N LEU A 104 -10.06 -15.83 -9.28
CA LEU A 104 -9.62 -15.61 -10.67
C LEU A 104 -10.20 -14.34 -11.34
N PRO A 105 -11.50 -13.98 -11.16
CA PRO A 105 -12.05 -12.74 -11.72
C PRO A 105 -11.32 -11.50 -11.22
N GLU A 106 -11.00 -11.49 -9.92
CA GLU A 106 -10.41 -10.35 -9.22
C GLU A 106 -8.97 -10.08 -9.64
N ARG A 107 -8.22 -11.13 -10.00
CA ARG A 107 -6.83 -11.00 -10.49
C ARG A 107 -6.68 -10.10 -11.72
N ARG A 108 -7.75 -9.94 -12.50
CA ARG A 108 -7.77 -9.16 -13.75
C ARG A 108 -8.14 -7.70 -13.53
N GLN A 109 -8.57 -7.32 -12.34
CA GLN A 109 -8.95 -5.94 -12.04
C GLN A 109 -7.74 -5.01 -12.04
N LYS A 110 -7.98 -3.71 -12.27
CA LYS A 110 -6.94 -2.68 -12.19
C LYS A 110 -6.29 -2.68 -10.80
N ASN A 111 -7.13 -2.78 -9.77
CA ASN A 111 -6.75 -2.88 -8.37
C ASN A 111 -7.17 -4.24 -7.82
N ILE A 112 -6.28 -4.90 -7.10
CA ILE A 112 -6.57 -6.12 -6.36
C ILE A 112 -6.44 -5.80 -4.89
N GLU A 113 -7.40 -6.23 -4.09
CA GLU A 113 -7.41 -5.95 -2.66
C GLU A 113 -7.45 -7.21 -1.82
N TRP A 114 -6.73 -7.15 -0.71
CA TRP A 114 -6.81 -8.10 0.38
C TRP A 114 -7.22 -7.35 1.64
N HIS A 115 -8.29 -7.81 2.29
CA HIS A 115 -8.88 -7.19 3.46
C HIS A 115 -8.66 -8.10 4.68
N GLY A 116 -8.00 -7.56 5.68
CA GLY A 116 -7.88 -8.13 7.02
C GLY A 116 -8.80 -7.43 8.01
N LYS A 117 -8.61 -7.70 9.31
CA LYS A 117 -9.37 -7.06 10.37
C LYS A 117 -9.02 -5.57 10.53
N SER A 118 -7.75 -5.24 10.36
CA SER A 118 -7.19 -3.91 10.57
C SER A 118 -6.22 -3.49 9.47
N THR A 119 -6.03 -4.30 8.43
CA THR A 119 -5.09 -4.05 7.35
C THR A 119 -5.76 -4.26 6.00
N VAL A 120 -5.51 -3.34 5.07
CA VAL A 120 -5.80 -3.53 3.65
C VAL A 120 -4.49 -3.55 2.87
N ILE A 121 -4.37 -4.51 1.97
CA ILE A 121 -3.30 -4.55 0.97
C ILE A 121 -3.95 -4.26 -0.38
N ASN A 122 -3.48 -3.25 -1.11
CA ASN A 122 -3.98 -2.90 -2.44
C ASN A 122 -2.83 -2.96 -3.45
N LEU A 123 -3.03 -3.70 -4.54
CA LEU A 123 -2.10 -3.79 -5.66
C LEU A 123 -2.74 -3.22 -6.92
N GLY A 124 -2.37 -1.99 -7.24
CA GLY A 124 -2.81 -1.27 -8.42
C GLY A 124 -1.77 -1.28 -9.55
N TYR A 125 -2.24 -1.27 -10.79
CA TYR A 125 -1.37 -1.08 -11.95
C TYR A 125 -2.08 -0.29 -13.05
N ASP A 126 -1.40 0.71 -13.59
CA ASP A 126 -1.89 1.52 -14.69
C ASP A 126 -1.19 1.14 -16.01
N ILE A 127 -1.97 0.70 -16.99
CA ILE A 127 -1.44 0.19 -18.26
C ILE A 127 -0.87 1.31 -19.17
N ILE A 128 -1.32 2.55 -18.98
CA ILE A 128 -0.93 3.70 -19.81
C ILE A 128 0.42 4.22 -19.36
N THR A 129 0.57 4.46 -18.05
CA THR A 129 1.83 4.94 -17.46
C THR A 129 2.84 3.82 -17.22
N LYS A 130 2.40 2.55 -17.26
CA LYS A 130 3.16 1.35 -16.90
C LYS A 130 3.65 1.32 -15.45
N GLN A 131 3.11 2.19 -14.60
CA GLN A 131 3.43 2.24 -13.17
C GLN A 131 2.40 1.50 -12.35
N GLY A 132 2.86 0.88 -11.28
CA GLY A 132 2.02 0.25 -10.27
C GLY A 132 2.31 0.78 -8.87
N ARG A 133 1.33 0.60 -7.99
CA ARG A 133 1.39 0.97 -6.59
C ARG A 133 1.01 -0.25 -5.77
N LEU A 134 1.83 -0.57 -4.77
CA LEU A 134 1.52 -1.52 -3.73
C LEU A 134 1.33 -0.75 -2.43
N TRP A 135 0.18 -0.94 -1.82
CA TRP A 135 -0.19 -0.30 -0.57
C TRP A 135 -0.36 -1.33 0.54
N PHE A 136 0.17 -0.99 1.71
CA PHE A 136 -0.21 -1.59 2.98
C PHE A 136 -0.82 -0.47 3.84
N ILE A 137 -2.03 -0.69 4.33
CA ILE A 137 -2.85 0.34 4.97
C ILE A 137 -3.32 -0.21 6.30
N TYR A 138 -2.99 0.47 7.40
CA TYR A 138 -3.48 0.14 8.73
C TYR A 138 -4.72 0.97 9.06
N LEU A 139 -5.87 0.33 9.01
CA LEU A 139 -7.21 0.93 9.02
C LEU A 139 -7.50 1.81 10.22
N LEU A 140 -6.89 1.54 11.38
CA LEU A 140 -7.09 2.32 12.60
C LEU A 140 -6.33 3.64 12.61
N LEU A 141 -5.35 3.82 11.72
CA LEU A 141 -4.50 5.02 11.64
C LEU A 141 -4.46 5.58 10.23
N THR A 142 -5.62 5.59 9.56
CA THR A 142 -5.78 6.28 8.29
C THR A 142 -6.92 7.27 8.36
N PRO A 143 -6.84 8.39 7.63
CA PRO A 143 -7.96 9.30 7.48
C PRO A 143 -9.06 8.75 6.55
N PHE A 144 -8.84 7.57 5.94
CA PHE A 144 -9.82 6.91 5.09
C PHE A 144 -10.79 6.15 5.99
N ASP A 145 -12.07 6.54 5.93
CA ASP A 145 -13.15 5.74 6.50
C ASP A 145 -13.29 4.46 5.67
N ASN A 146 -13.31 3.29 6.32
CA ASN A 146 -13.57 2.01 5.65
C ASN A 146 -15.06 1.74 5.49
N SER A 147 -15.91 2.74 5.73
CA SER A 147 -17.27 2.71 5.22
C SER A 147 -17.20 2.60 3.69
N THR A 148 -17.44 1.40 3.20
CA THR A 148 -17.56 1.08 1.79
C THR A 148 -18.67 1.94 1.18
N THR A 149 -18.31 3.08 0.60
CA THR A 149 -19.14 3.71 -0.43
C THR A 149 -18.29 4.58 -1.35
N ASP A 150 -18.03 4.02 -2.53
CA ASP A 150 -17.93 4.72 -3.81
C ASP A 150 -16.67 5.56 -4.09
N THR A 151 -15.61 4.89 -4.57
CA THR A 151 -14.68 5.50 -5.53
C THR A 151 -15.07 5.13 -6.96
N SER A 152 -16.30 5.49 -7.37
CA SER A 152 -16.58 5.79 -8.76
C SER A 152 -16.20 7.24 -9.04
N GLY A 153 -15.07 7.42 -9.73
CA GLY A 153 -14.71 8.68 -10.35
C GLY A 153 -13.60 9.44 -9.65
N TYR A 154 -12.37 9.27 -10.14
CA TYR A 154 -11.61 10.32 -10.81
C TYR A 154 -10.72 9.68 -11.89
#